data_AF-A0A7H9CLR4-F1
#
_entry.id   AF-A0A7H9CLR4-F1
#
_cell.length_a   1.000
_cell.length_b   1.000
_cell.length_c   1.000
_cell.angle_alpha   90.00
_cell.angle_beta   90.00
_cell.angle_gamma   90.00
#
_symmetry.space_group_name_H-M   'P 1'
#
loop_
_entity.id
_entity.type
_entity.pdbx_description
1 polymer ?
#
loop_
_entity_poly.entity_id
_entity_poly.type
_entity_poly.pdbx_seq_one_letter_code
_entity_poly.pdbx_strand_id
1 'polypeptide(L)'
;MAEELTQEQLAEWGYLAEQEQQENSQNQSKSNGEEKEQEKLEKEVIEFQKRSIALDTERMNYEKELEKTSTQKEREILEKKIKEVEIKQDVEDQNMYGHRTPAEMEKIIQILDNPNNNIGDLAEKRLEKIREHEEKKVQKAREEKIRQNLGQNNANLNEHARQAINTLGEKEQVDEQIKEKQAELDIMMSNKQKREFVKDRLDEVDTNENLKESMNILQEKEKIEEQIKAKEAEIEAHKNGKENEHGVENAQSDTEKLSAEQEDWNKRADELELQHEKELEALKDQQSKLEANFQKSIDNLMNSNGIESVITALQELDRSLEMMLKQGKEDSEAKDRQRQEKLELAFDSPNFKQAVGDLVKETYENRKKVKSGLNQMEKERANYAKMKDSYDKQVKKGLDYQGYEKLRKMMGDIEKDTPNFKEAYPKFYQKVNKTLDEAKDKILNKDKKQEQGQGQDRGMQR
;
A
#
# COMPACT_ATOMS: atom_id res chain seq x y z
N MET A 1 -9.37 -13.52 -66.25
CA MET A 1 -10.56 -12.64 -66.30
C MET A 1 -11.26 -12.84 -64.97
N ALA A 2 -11.16 -11.88 -64.07
CA ALA A 2 -11.99 -11.87 -62.87
C ALA A 2 -13.37 -11.38 -63.32
N GLU A 3 -14.42 -12.15 -63.08
CA GLU A 3 -15.79 -11.73 -63.36
C GLU A 3 -16.13 -10.56 -62.43
N GLU A 4 -16.34 -9.38 -63.00
CA GLU A 4 -16.82 -8.21 -62.26
C GLU A 4 -18.24 -8.50 -61.76
N LEU A 5 -18.43 -8.45 -60.44
CA LEU A 5 -19.74 -8.57 -59.81
C LEU A 5 -20.67 -7.49 -60.35
N THR A 6 -21.87 -7.89 -60.76
CA THR A 6 -22.87 -6.96 -61.32
C THR A 6 -23.35 -5.97 -60.25
N GLN A 7 -23.78 -4.77 -60.65
CA GLN A 7 -24.30 -3.75 -59.70
C GLN A 7 -25.48 -4.27 -58.85
N GLU A 8 -26.27 -5.21 -59.39
CA GLU A 8 -27.34 -5.88 -58.64
C GLU A 8 -26.79 -6.78 -57.53
N GLN A 9 -25.70 -7.52 -57.79
CA GLN A 9 -25.03 -8.35 -56.77
C GLN A 9 -24.32 -7.49 -55.71
N LEU A 10 -23.73 -6.35 -56.09
CA LEU A 10 -23.16 -5.40 -55.12
C LEU A 10 -24.23 -4.75 -54.24
N ALA A 11 -25.42 -4.48 -54.79
CA ALA A 11 -26.56 -3.96 -54.03
C ALA A 11 -27.15 -5.00 -53.07
N GLU A 12 -27.21 -6.27 -53.48
CA GLU A 12 -27.67 -7.39 -52.64
C GLU A 12 -26.72 -7.64 -51.47
N TRP A 13 -25.41 -7.54 -51.70
CA TRP A 13 -24.38 -7.62 -50.65
C TRP A 13 -24.38 -6.39 -49.74
N GLY A 14 -24.65 -5.20 -50.28
CA GLY A 14 -24.84 -3.98 -49.49
C GLY A 14 -26.04 -4.09 -48.55
N TYR A 15 -27.18 -4.61 -49.04
CA TYR A 15 -28.39 -4.82 -48.24
C TYR A 15 -28.20 -5.89 -47.15
N LEU A 16 -27.52 -7.00 -47.47
CA LEU A 16 -27.18 -8.03 -46.49
C LEU A 16 -26.20 -7.53 -45.42
N ALA A 17 -25.19 -6.74 -45.80
CA ALA A 17 -24.25 -6.15 -44.85
C ALA A 17 -24.90 -5.07 -43.96
N GLU A 18 -25.86 -4.31 -44.48
CA GLU A 18 -26.63 -3.33 -43.71
C GLU A 18 -27.62 -4.03 -42.76
N GLN A 19 -28.20 -5.15 -43.17
CA GLN A 19 -29.05 -6.00 -42.33
C GLN A 19 -28.24 -6.68 -41.23
N GLU A 20 -27.03 -7.17 -41.54
CA GLU A 20 -26.11 -7.77 -40.56
C GLU A 20 -25.50 -6.71 -39.61
N GLN A 21 -25.26 -5.48 -40.07
CA GLN A 21 -24.88 -4.36 -39.20
C GLN A 21 -26.04 -3.87 -38.34
N GLN A 22 -27.28 -3.85 -38.83
CA GLN A 22 -28.46 -3.53 -38.01
C GLN A 22 -28.76 -4.63 -37.00
N GLU A 23 -28.62 -5.90 -37.36
CA GLU A 23 -28.74 -7.03 -36.44
C GLU A 23 -27.60 -7.04 -35.40
N ASN A 24 -26.35 -6.76 -35.79
CA ASN A 24 -25.23 -6.64 -34.85
C ASN A 24 -25.32 -5.39 -33.96
N SER A 25 -25.84 -4.27 -34.47
CA SER A 25 -26.06 -3.06 -33.66
C SER A 25 -27.23 -3.24 -32.68
N GLN A 26 -28.29 -3.96 -33.08
CA GLN A 26 -29.38 -4.36 -32.19
C GLN A 26 -28.96 -5.43 -31.18
N ASN A 27 -28.05 -6.35 -31.54
CA ASN A 27 -27.50 -7.35 -30.63
C ASN A 27 -26.47 -6.76 -29.67
N GLN A 28 -25.63 -5.80 -30.08
CA GLN A 28 -24.70 -5.10 -29.18
C GLN A 28 -25.41 -4.15 -28.20
N SER A 29 -26.51 -3.51 -28.62
CA SER A 29 -27.32 -2.68 -27.72
C SER A 29 -28.21 -3.50 -26.76
N LYS A 30 -28.62 -4.72 -27.14
CA LYS A 30 -29.24 -5.71 -26.23
C LYS A 30 -28.21 -6.35 -25.27
N SER A 31 -27.04 -6.74 -25.77
CA SER A 31 -25.93 -7.33 -24.99
C SER A 31 -25.43 -6.41 -23.88
N ASN A 32 -25.22 -5.12 -24.16
CA ASN A 32 -24.81 -4.14 -23.13
C ASN A 32 -25.90 -3.84 -22.09
N GLY A 33 -27.17 -4.05 -22.41
CA GLY A 33 -28.30 -3.92 -21.48
C GLY A 33 -28.44 -5.16 -20.59
N GLU A 34 -28.37 -6.34 -21.20
CA GLU A 34 -28.47 -7.63 -20.53
C GLU A 34 -27.27 -7.92 -19.62
N GLU A 35 -26.04 -7.55 -19.99
CA GLU A 35 -24.85 -7.67 -19.12
C GLU A 35 -24.93 -6.76 -17.89
N LYS A 36 -25.42 -5.52 -18.04
CA LYS A 36 -25.61 -4.59 -16.90
C LYS A 36 -26.74 -5.04 -15.98
N GLU A 37 -27.78 -5.64 -16.54
CA GLU A 37 -28.92 -6.18 -15.78
C GLU A 37 -28.52 -7.48 -15.05
N GLN A 38 -27.66 -8.30 -15.67
CA GLN A 38 -27.06 -9.48 -15.06
C GLN A 38 -26.07 -9.10 -13.93
N GLU A 39 -25.18 -8.13 -14.12
CA GLU A 39 -24.26 -7.66 -13.08
C GLU A 39 -25.02 -7.05 -11.88
N LYS A 40 -26.13 -6.36 -12.15
CA LYS A 40 -27.01 -5.83 -11.11
C LYS A 40 -27.71 -6.93 -10.33
N LEU A 41 -28.21 -7.96 -11.03
CA LEU A 41 -28.83 -9.14 -10.43
C LEU A 41 -27.83 -9.93 -9.58
N GLU A 42 -26.59 -10.12 -10.07
CA GLU A 42 -25.51 -10.79 -9.32
C GLU A 42 -25.16 -10.03 -8.03
N LYS A 43 -25.04 -8.70 -8.08
CA LYS A 43 -24.82 -7.88 -6.88
C LYS A 43 -25.97 -8.00 -5.87
N GLU A 44 -27.20 -8.01 -6.34
CA GLU A 44 -28.39 -8.14 -5.49
C GLU A 44 -28.46 -9.51 -4.81
N VAL A 45 -28.16 -10.59 -5.53
CA VAL A 45 -28.08 -11.96 -4.98
C VAL A 45 -26.96 -12.06 -3.95
N ILE A 46 -25.79 -11.48 -4.21
CA ILE A 46 -24.65 -11.47 -3.27
C ILE A 46 -25.00 -10.69 -1.99
N GLU A 47 -25.70 -9.56 -2.09
CA GLU A 47 -26.13 -8.79 -0.92
C GLU A 47 -27.21 -9.51 -0.11
N PHE A 48 -28.15 -10.17 -0.78
CA PHE A 48 -29.14 -11.04 -0.13
C PHE A 48 -28.47 -12.17 0.64
N GLN A 49 -27.51 -12.88 0.02
CA GLN A 49 -26.75 -13.94 0.69
C GLN A 49 -26.02 -13.44 1.94
N LYS A 50 -25.38 -12.27 1.87
CA LYS A 50 -24.70 -11.66 3.03
C LYS A 50 -25.66 -11.39 4.19
N ARG A 51 -26.87 -10.91 3.89
CA ARG A 51 -27.90 -10.61 4.89
C ARG A 51 -28.49 -11.88 5.50
N SER A 52 -28.80 -12.88 4.67
CA SER A 52 -29.28 -14.20 5.12
C SER A 52 -28.29 -14.86 6.08
N ILE A 53 -27.00 -14.88 5.72
CA ILE A 53 -25.94 -15.46 6.58
C ILE A 53 -25.82 -14.72 7.92
N ALA A 54 -25.99 -13.39 7.93
CA ALA A 54 -25.94 -12.60 9.15
C ALA A 54 -27.12 -12.93 10.09
N LEU A 55 -28.33 -13.09 9.53
CA LEU A 55 -29.52 -13.49 10.27
C LEU A 55 -29.41 -14.92 10.81
N ASP A 56 -28.93 -15.88 10.02
CA ASP A 56 -28.66 -17.25 10.47
C ASP A 56 -27.65 -17.30 11.62
N THR A 57 -26.61 -16.46 11.55
CA THR A 57 -25.61 -16.34 12.63
C THR A 57 -26.24 -15.76 13.90
N GLU A 58 -27.08 -14.73 13.76
CA GLU A 58 -27.83 -14.13 14.87
C GLU A 58 -28.77 -15.15 15.55
N ARG A 59 -29.52 -15.92 14.75
CA ARG A 59 -30.40 -17.00 15.20
C ARG A 59 -29.63 -18.08 15.96
N MET A 60 -28.53 -18.57 15.39
CA MET A 60 -27.69 -19.61 16.00
C MET A 60 -27.10 -19.17 17.35
N ASN A 61 -26.73 -17.89 17.48
CA ASN A 61 -26.23 -17.36 18.75
C ASN A 61 -27.33 -17.37 19.83
N TYR A 62 -28.55 -16.97 19.49
CA TYR A 62 -29.67 -17.03 20.43
C TYR A 62 -30.06 -18.47 20.79
N GLU A 63 -30.01 -19.41 19.86
CA GLU A 63 -30.25 -20.84 20.13
C GLU A 63 -29.18 -21.43 21.09
N LYS A 64 -27.90 -21.08 20.89
CA LYS A 64 -26.81 -21.49 21.80
C LYS A 64 -26.91 -20.87 23.20
N GLU A 65 -27.40 -19.64 23.29
CA GLU A 65 -27.70 -19.01 24.59
C GLU A 65 -28.88 -19.73 25.27
N LEU A 66 -29.92 -20.08 24.51
CA LEU A 66 -31.10 -20.79 25.00
C LEU A 66 -30.73 -22.16 25.62
N GLU A 67 -29.80 -22.90 25.01
CA GLU A 67 -29.30 -24.18 25.53
C GLU A 67 -28.57 -24.04 26.88
N LYS A 68 -27.91 -22.90 27.13
CA LYS A 68 -27.11 -22.65 28.34
C LYS A 68 -27.93 -22.04 29.48
N THR A 69 -29.10 -21.50 29.16
CA THR A 69 -29.96 -20.79 30.12
C THR A 69 -30.74 -21.73 31.04
N SER A 70 -30.65 -21.47 32.34
CA SER A 70 -31.32 -22.23 33.41
C SER A 70 -32.60 -21.56 33.95
N THR A 71 -32.89 -20.31 33.58
CA THR A 71 -34.07 -19.57 34.07
C THR A 71 -35.17 -19.47 33.01
N GLN A 72 -36.43 -19.66 33.42
CA GLN A 72 -37.58 -19.67 32.51
C GLN A 72 -37.85 -18.30 31.86
N LYS A 73 -37.60 -17.22 32.60
CA LYS A 73 -37.80 -15.83 32.11
C LYS A 73 -36.80 -15.46 31.01
N GLU A 74 -35.56 -15.91 31.10
CA GLU A 74 -34.55 -15.68 30.06
C GLU A 74 -34.81 -16.53 28.81
N ARG A 75 -35.37 -17.75 28.98
CA ARG A 75 -35.81 -18.59 27.84
C ARG A 75 -36.90 -17.93 27.02
N GLU A 76 -37.94 -17.38 27.66
CA GLU A 76 -39.03 -16.67 26.97
C GLU A 76 -38.52 -15.46 26.16
N ILE A 77 -37.53 -14.74 26.67
CA ILE A 77 -36.91 -13.61 25.97
C ILE A 77 -36.13 -14.09 24.73
N LEU A 78 -35.34 -15.16 24.87
CA LEU A 78 -34.54 -15.70 23.78
C LEU A 78 -35.41 -16.33 22.68
N GLU A 79 -36.47 -17.05 23.03
CA GLU A 79 -37.46 -17.58 22.07
C GLU A 79 -38.15 -16.46 21.28
N LYS A 80 -38.45 -15.33 21.93
CA LYS A 80 -39.01 -14.16 21.23
C LYS A 80 -38.02 -13.55 20.24
N LYS A 81 -36.75 -13.45 20.61
CA LYS A 81 -35.69 -12.95 19.70
C LYS A 81 -35.45 -13.90 18.52
N ILE A 82 -35.48 -15.21 18.74
CA ILE A 82 -35.39 -16.21 17.65
C ILE A 82 -36.54 -15.99 16.65
N LYS A 83 -37.78 -15.85 17.12
CA LYS A 83 -38.94 -15.54 16.27
C LYS A 83 -38.80 -14.21 15.53
N GLU A 84 -38.24 -13.19 16.17
CA GLU A 84 -37.97 -11.90 15.52
C GLU A 84 -36.93 -12.02 14.39
N VAL A 85 -35.92 -12.89 14.54
CA VAL A 85 -34.95 -13.18 13.48
C VAL A 85 -35.57 -14.00 12.35
N GLU A 86 -36.41 -14.99 12.67
CA GLU A 86 -37.16 -15.78 11.67
C GLU A 86 -38.08 -14.90 10.82
N ILE A 87 -38.78 -13.93 11.43
CA ILE A 87 -39.59 -12.95 10.69
C ILE A 87 -38.74 -12.07 9.77
N LYS A 88 -37.53 -11.67 10.19
CA LYS A 88 -36.62 -10.90 9.32
C LYS A 88 -36.14 -11.73 8.14
N GLN A 89 -35.89 -13.02 8.35
CA GLN A 89 -35.50 -13.94 7.29
C GLN A 89 -36.62 -14.09 6.26
N ASP A 90 -37.86 -14.30 6.70
CA ASP A 90 -39.02 -14.37 5.80
C ASP A 90 -39.20 -13.09 4.96
N VAL A 91 -38.91 -11.93 5.54
CA VAL A 91 -38.97 -10.64 4.83
C VAL A 91 -37.87 -10.51 3.77
N GLU A 92 -36.64 -10.94 4.07
CA GLU A 92 -35.55 -10.94 3.09
C GLU A 92 -35.83 -11.92 1.95
N ASP A 93 -36.35 -13.12 2.26
CA ASP A 93 -36.74 -14.10 1.26
C ASP A 93 -37.89 -13.59 0.37
N GLN A 94 -38.88 -12.89 0.94
CA GLN A 94 -39.94 -12.25 0.16
C GLN A 94 -39.42 -11.11 -0.73
N ASN A 95 -38.49 -10.29 -0.23
CA ASN A 95 -37.86 -9.23 -1.04
C ASN A 95 -37.06 -9.81 -2.21
N MET A 96 -36.40 -10.95 -2.00
CA MET A 96 -35.59 -11.61 -3.00
C MET A 96 -36.43 -12.37 -4.02
N TYR A 97 -37.45 -13.13 -3.60
CA TYR A 97 -38.15 -14.08 -4.47
C TYR A 97 -39.60 -13.70 -4.79
N GLY A 98 -40.22 -12.80 -4.02
CA GLY A 98 -41.67 -12.56 -4.04
C GLY A 98 -42.24 -11.84 -5.27
N HIS A 99 -41.38 -11.17 -6.06
CA HIS A 99 -41.80 -10.39 -7.23
C HIS A 99 -41.06 -10.74 -8.53
N ARG A 100 -40.35 -11.88 -8.55
CA ARG A 100 -39.51 -12.27 -9.70
C ARG A 100 -40.24 -13.15 -10.69
N THR A 101 -39.89 -12.98 -11.96
CA THR A 101 -40.35 -13.83 -13.05
C THR A 101 -39.63 -15.19 -13.01
N PRO A 102 -40.21 -16.26 -13.60
CA PRO A 102 -39.56 -17.55 -13.69
C PRO A 102 -38.17 -17.52 -14.33
N ALA A 103 -37.96 -16.65 -15.34
CA ALA A 103 -36.67 -16.48 -16.00
C ALA A 103 -35.61 -15.82 -15.10
N GLU A 104 -36.00 -14.87 -14.25
CA GLU A 104 -35.11 -14.27 -13.26
C GLU A 104 -34.77 -15.25 -12.13
N MET A 105 -35.73 -16.09 -11.73
CA MET A 105 -35.52 -17.15 -10.74
C MET A 105 -34.51 -18.19 -11.25
N GLU A 106 -34.58 -18.57 -12.53
CA GLU A 106 -33.63 -19.50 -13.14
C GLU A 106 -32.21 -18.94 -13.21
N LYS A 107 -32.08 -17.63 -13.52
CA LYS A 107 -30.78 -16.92 -13.45
C LYS A 107 -30.22 -16.86 -12.03
N ILE A 108 -31.07 -16.61 -11.03
CA ILE A 108 -30.65 -16.62 -9.63
C ILE A 108 -30.16 -18.01 -9.21
N ILE A 109 -30.87 -19.07 -9.58
CA ILE A 109 -30.46 -20.46 -9.31
C ILE A 109 -29.08 -20.73 -9.93
N GLN A 110 -28.85 -20.30 -11.18
CA GLN A 110 -27.53 -20.45 -11.84
C GLN A 110 -26.42 -19.66 -11.13
N ILE A 111 -26.71 -18.47 -10.59
CA ILE A 111 -25.75 -17.66 -9.82
C ILE A 111 -25.41 -18.34 -8.47
N LEU A 112 -26.42 -18.94 -7.82
CA LEU A 112 -26.29 -19.66 -6.55
C LEU A 112 -25.53 -21.00 -6.73
N ASP A 113 -25.74 -21.69 -7.85
CA ASP A 113 -25.13 -22.98 -8.18
C ASP A 113 -23.72 -22.85 -8.78
N ASN A 114 -23.23 -21.63 -9.05
CA ASN A 114 -21.91 -21.42 -9.65
C ASN A 114 -20.78 -21.67 -8.62
N PRO A 115 -19.94 -22.71 -8.80
CA PRO A 115 -18.87 -23.06 -7.87
C PRO A 115 -17.72 -22.05 -7.83
N ASN A 116 -17.63 -21.11 -8.78
CA ASN A 116 -16.67 -19.99 -8.74
C ASN A 116 -17.14 -18.82 -7.88
N ASN A 117 -18.44 -18.72 -7.57
CA ASN A 117 -19.03 -17.70 -6.68
C ASN A 117 -18.89 -18.09 -5.20
N ASN A 118 -17.80 -18.76 -4.85
CA ASN A 118 -17.59 -19.46 -3.57
C ASN A 118 -17.31 -18.49 -2.39
N ILE A 119 -18.22 -17.55 -2.19
CA ILE A 119 -18.38 -16.71 -1.01
C ILE A 119 -18.79 -17.60 0.17
N GLY A 120 -19.50 -18.72 -0.07
CA GLY A 120 -19.77 -19.76 0.92
C GLY A 120 -18.49 -20.27 1.60
N ASP A 121 -17.51 -20.76 0.84
CA ASP A 121 -16.22 -21.21 1.41
C ASP A 121 -15.43 -20.09 2.09
N LEU A 122 -15.51 -18.85 1.59
CA LEU A 122 -14.75 -17.72 2.15
C LEU A 122 -15.40 -17.17 3.43
N ALA A 123 -16.74 -17.12 3.46
CA ALA A 123 -17.54 -16.73 4.61
C ALA A 123 -17.53 -17.83 5.67
N GLU A 124 -17.65 -19.10 5.29
CA GLU A 124 -17.56 -20.25 6.20
C GLU A 124 -16.15 -20.37 6.78
N LYS A 125 -15.07 -20.18 5.99
CA LYS A 125 -13.70 -20.06 6.55
C LYS A 125 -13.51 -18.85 7.46
N ARG A 126 -14.20 -17.73 7.21
CA ARG A 126 -14.18 -16.56 8.11
C ARG A 126 -14.98 -16.82 9.39
N LEU A 127 -16.16 -17.45 9.28
CA LEU A 127 -17.03 -17.81 10.40
C LEU A 127 -16.43 -18.92 11.25
N GLU A 128 -15.73 -19.88 10.66
CA GLU A 128 -14.94 -20.89 11.37
C GLU A 128 -13.81 -20.23 12.16
N LYS A 129 -13.08 -19.29 11.55
CA LYS A 129 -12.05 -18.49 12.25
C LYS A 129 -12.64 -17.63 13.37
N ILE A 130 -13.84 -17.07 13.18
CA ILE A 130 -14.53 -16.29 14.22
C ILE A 130 -15.01 -17.23 15.35
N ARG A 131 -15.62 -18.38 15.03
CA ARG A 131 -16.01 -19.43 16.00
C ARG A 131 -14.83 -19.93 16.80
N GLU A 132 -13.74 -20.31 16.15
CA GLU A 132 -12.51 -20.75 16.83
C GLU A 132 -11.95 -19.66 17.76
N HIS A 133 -12.01 -18.39 17.32
CA HIS A 133 -11.52 -17.26 18.11
C HIS A 133 -12.42 -16.97 19.31
N GLU A 134 -13.74 -17.08 19.16
CA GLU A 134 -14.73 -16.91 20.23
C GLU A 134 -14.74 -18.09 21.20
N GLU A 135 -14.63 -19.32 20.72
CA GLU A 135 -14.44 -20.50 21.57
C GLU A 135 -13.14 -20.40 22.37
N LYS A 136 -12.04 -19.95 21.77
CA LYS A 136 -10.79 -19.66 22.50
C LYS A 136 -10.99 -18.57 23.55
N LYS A 137 -11.77 -17.52 23.28
CA LYS A 137 -12.10 -16.47 24.27
C LYS A 137 -12.97 -16.99 25.42
N VAL A 138 -14.02 -17.76 25.12
CA VAL A 138 -14.92 -18.35 26.11
C VAL A 138 -14.17 -19.37 26.97
N GLN A 139 -13.34 -20.21 26.35
CA GLN A 139 -12.49 -21.16 27.05
C GLN A 139 -11.49 -20.45 27.96
N LYS A 140 -10.81 -19.40 27.47
CA LYS A 140 -9.89 -18.58 28.29
C LYS A 140 -10.62 -17.92 29.47
N ALA A 141 -11.83 -17.38 29.26
CA ALA A 141 -12.65 -16.81 30.33
C ALA A 141 -13.12 -17.86 31.35
N ARG A 142 -13.42 -19.09 30.91
CA ARG A 142 -13.82 -20.21 31.78
C ARG A 142 -12.65 -20.71 32.61
N GLU A 143 -11.47 -20.83 32.00
CA GLU A 143 -10.20 -21.16 32.67
C GLU A 143 -9.83 -20.09 33.71
N GLU A 144 -9.97 -18.81 33.37
CA GLU A 144 -9.71 -17.68 34.27
C GLU A 144 -10.68 -17.64 35.47
N LYS A 145 -11.95 -17.99 35.25
CA LYS A 145 -12.96 -18.12 36.31
C LYS A 145 -12.70 -19.33 37.22
N ILE A 146 -12.28 -20.47 36.65
CA ILE A 146 -11.83 -21.64 37.42
C ILE A 146 -10.58 -21.29 38.23
N ARG A 147 -9.65 -20.53 37.67
CA ARG A 147 -8.45 -20.02 38.36
C ARG A 147 -8.76 -19.08 39.52
N GLN A 148 -9.70 -18.14 39.37
CA GLN A 148 -10.14 -17.29 40.49
C GLN A 148 -10.72 -18.14 41.63
N ASN A 149 -11.51 -19.15 41.30
CA ASN A 149 -12.08 -20.08 42.29
C ASN A 149 -11.03 -20.97 42.96
N LEU A 150 -10.00 -21.41 42.22
CA LEU A 150 -8.88 -22.19 42.77
C LEU A 150 -7.93 -21.33 43.62
N GLY A 151 -7.65 -20.09 43.18
CA GLY A 151 -6.80 -19.13 43.90
C GLY A 151 -7.37 -18.68 45.25
N GLN A 152 -8.70 -18.63 45.38
CA GLN A 152 -9.38 -18.33 46.65
C GLN A 152 -9.33 -19.51 47.66
N ASN A 153 -9.07 -20.73 47.21
CA ASN A 153 -9.04 -21.96 48.05
C ASN A 153 -7.63 -22.47 48.38
N ASN A 154 -6.58 -21.68 48.15
CA ASN A 154 -5.19 -22.09 48.33
C ASN A 154 -4.81 -22.49 49.78
N ALA A 155 -5.60 -22.11 50.79
CA ALA A 155 -5.32 -22.40 52.19
C ALA A 155 -5.37 -23.91 52.54
N ASN A 156 -6.20 -24.70 51.84
CA ASN A 156 -6.47 -26.13 52.17
C ASN A 156 -5.86 -27.15 51.18
N LEU A 157 -5.05 -26.71 50.21
CA LEU A 157 -4.40 -27.60 49.24
C LEU A 157 -3.12 -28.23 49.80
N ASN A 158 -2.88 -29.51 49.50
CA ASN A 158 -1.63 -30.18 49.83
C ASN A 158 -0.44 -29.60 49.01
N GLU A 159 0.78 -29.86 49.46
CA GLU A 159 1.99 -29.29 48.87
C GLU A 159 2.13 -29.61 47.37
N HIS A 160 1.79 -30.83 46.96
CA HIS A 160 1.82 -31.26 45.56
C HIS A 160 0.82 -30.49 44.68
N ALA A 161 -0.39 -30.22 45.18
CA ALA A 161 -1.38 -29.43 44.44
C ALA A 161 -0.96 -27.97 44.30
N ARG A 162 -0.31 -27.37 45.32
CA ARG A 162 0.25 -26.01 45.23
C ARG A 162 1.40 -25.93 44.22
N GLN A 163 2.31 -26.91 44.24
CA GLN A 163 3.40 -27.00 43.26
C GLN A 163 2.84 -27.14 41.83
N ALA A 164 1.85 -27.99 41.61
CA ALA A 164 1.21 -28.16 40.30
C ALA A 164 0.53 -26.87 39.80
N ILE A 165 -0.17 -26.13 40.67
CA ILE A 165 -0.77 -24.83 40.33
C ILE A 165 0.31 -23.81 39.95
N ASN A 166 1.41 -23.74 40.69
CA ASN A 166 2.54 -22.86 40.36
C ASN A 166 3.16 -23.21 39.01
N THR A 167 3.43 -24.49 38.76
CA THR A 167 3.95 -24.96 37.46
C THR A 167 3.00 -24.68 36.31
N LEU A 168 1.67 -24.79 36.52
CA LEU A 168 0.68 -24.39 35.52
C LEU A 168 0.68 -22.89 35.28
N GLY A 169 0.88 -22.08 36.32
CA GLY A 169 1.07 -20.63 36.22
C GLY A 169 2.30 -20.26 35.39
N GLU A 170 3.44 -20.90 35.67
CA GLU A 170 4.69 -20.71 34.91
C GLU A 170 4.54 -21.14 33.44
N LYS A 171 3.90 -22.29 33.20
CA LYS A 171 3.61 -22.77 31.83
C LYS A 171 2.76 -21.77 31.05
N GLU A 172 1.70 -21.23 31.65
CA GLU A 172 0.86 -20.24 30.96
C GLU A 172 1.61 -18.95 30.62
N GLN A 173 2.47 -18.46 31.52
CA GLN A 173 3.33 -17.31 31.21
C GLN A 173 4.26 -17.60 30.02
N VAL A 174 4.83 -18.81 29.96
CA VAL A 174 5.65 -19.24 28.82
C VAL A 174 4.81 -19.36 27.55
N ASP A 175 3.61 -19.93 27.62
CA ASP A 175 2.70 -20.07 26.46
C ASP A 175 2.28 -18.69 25.91
N GLU A 176 2.03 -17.69 26.75
CA GLU A 176 1.76 -16.31 26.32
C GLU A 176 2.98 -15.67 25.66
N GLN A 177 4.19 -15.84 26.24
CA GLN A 177 5.43 -15.37 25.62
C GLN A 177 5.70 -16.02 24.26
N ILE A 178 5.39 -17.31 24.10
CA ILE A 178 5.52 -18.03 22.83
C ILE A 178 4.57 -17.42 21.79
N LYS A 179 3.30 -17.19 22.14
CA LYS A 179 2.32 -16.56 21.24
C LYS A 179 2.74 -15.16 20.81
N GLU A 180 3.26 -14.36 21.72
CA GLU A 180 3.79 -13.02 21.40
C GLU A 180 4.98 -13.10 20.43
N LYS A 181 5.96 -13.97 20.71
CA LYS A 181 7.12 -14.15 19.83
C LYS A 181 6.75 -14.70 18.46
N GLN A 182 5.78 -15.61 18.38
CA GLN A 182 5.30 -16.13 17.10
C GLN A 182 4.68 -15.01 16.26
N ALA A 183 3.84 -14.18 16.87
CA ALA A 183 3.25 -13.04 16.20
C ALA A 183 4.28 -11.98 15.75
N GLU A 184 5.34 -11.75 16.54
CA GLU A 184 6.46 -10.89 16.13
C GLU A 184 7.19 -11.50 14.91
N LEU A 185 7.46 -12.82 14.94
CA LEU A 185 8.09 -13.55 13.84
C LEU A 185 7.28 -13.51 12.54
N ASP A 186 5.96 -13.70 12.61
CA ASP A 186 5.08 -13.71 11.44
C ASP A 186 5.13 -12.35 10.70
N ILE A 187 5.14 -11.24 11.45
CA ILE A 187 5.28 -9.89 10.88
C ILE A 187 6.66 -9.72 10.22
N MET A 188 7.74 -10.16 10.88
CA MET A 188 9.09 -10.06 10.33
C MET A 188 9.25 -10.88 9.05
N MET A 189 8.68 -12.09 9.01
CA MET A 189 8.70 -12.96 7.84
C MET A 189 7.87 -12.38 6.69
N SER A 190 6.65 -11.89 6.96
CA SER A 190 5.82 -11.20 5.97
C SER A 190 6.55 -9.99 5.37
N ASN A 191 7.14 -9.14 6.19
CA ASN A 191 7.88 -7.96 5.69
C ASN A 191 9.13 -8.36 4.90
N LYS A 192 9.79 -9.45 5.27
CA LYS A 192 10.92 -10.00 4.51
C LYS A 192 10.47 -10.49 3.13
N GLN A 193 9.41 -11.29 3.07
CA GLN A 193 8.85 -11.80 1.82
C GLN A 193 8.46 -10.67 0.86
N LYS A 194 7.83 -9.60 1.37
CA LYS A 194 7.50 -8.42 0.55
C LYS A 194 8.75 -7.75 -0.05
N ARG A 195 9.80 -7.55 0.75
CA ARG A 195 11.05 -6.94 0.25
C ARG A 195 11.74 -7.81 -0.79
N GLU A 196 11.80 -9.11 -0.55
CA GLU A 196 12.39 -10.06 -1.50
C GLU A 196 11.60 -10.08 -2.81
N PHE A 197 10.26 -10.15 -2.74
CA PHE A 197 9.41 -10.08 -3.93
C PHE A 197 9.65 -8.80 -4.74
N VAL A 198 9.62 -7.63 -4.10
CA VAL A 198 9.85 -6.33 -4.76
C VAL A 198 11.24 -6.27 -5.38
N LYS A 199 12.25 -6.79 -4.69
CA LYS A 199 13.61 -6.83 -5.18
C LYS A 199 13.73 -7.71 -6.42
N ASP A 200 13.19 -8.93 -6.37
CA ASP A 200 13.28 -9.88 -7.47
C ASP A 200 12.61 -9.32 -8.74
N ARG A 201 11.43 -8.68 -8.61
CA ARG A 201 10.75 -8.00 -9.73
C ARG A 201 11.52 -6.80 -10.28
N LEU A 202 12.14 -6.01 -9.40
CA LEU A 202 12.99 -4.91 -9.83
C LEU A 202 14.23 -5.42 -10.58
N ASP A 203 14.84 -6.51 -10.13
CA ASP A 203 16.00 -7.15 -10.76
C ASP A 203 15.62 -7.74 -12.14
N GLU A 204 14.44 -8.34 -12.28
CA GLU A 204 13.90 -8.81 -13.57
C GLU A 204 13.76 -7.66 -14.59
N VAL A 205 13.24 -6.50 -14.16
CA VAL A 205 13.14 -5.30 -15.02
C VAL A 205 14.52 -4.73 -15.35
N ASP A 206 15.44 -4.67 -14.39
CA ASP A 206 16.79 -4.13 -14.58
C ASP A 206 17.66 -5.00 -15.50
N THR A 207 17.38 -6.31 -15.55
CA THR A 207 18.08 -7.27 -16.42
C THR A 207 17.39 -7.51 -17.75
N ASN A 208 16.27 -6.84 -18.01
CA ASN A 208 15.53 -6.96 -19.26
C ASN A 208 16.31 -6.35 -20.43
N GLU A 209 16.90 -7.21 -21.27
CA GLU A 209 17.76 -6.79 -22.39
C GLU A 209 17.02 -5.94 -23.44
N ASN A 210 15.71 -6.14 -23.63
CA ASN A 210 14.91 -5.34 -24.56
C ASN A 210 14.75 -3.89 -24.07
N LEU A 211 14.63 -3.69 -22.76
CA LEU A 211 14.45 -2.37 -22.15
C LEU A 211 15.76 -1.64 -21.86
N LYS A 212 16.86 -2.38 -21.70
CA LYS A 212 18.16 -1.89 -21.22
C LYS A 212 18.70 -0.68 -21.97
N GLU A 213 18.65 -0.71 -23.31
CA GLU A 213 19.10 0.42 -24.14
C GLU A 213 18.28 1.68 -23.81
N SER A 214 16.95 1.58 -23.91
CA SER A 214 16.04 2.70 -23.66
C SER A 214 16.14 3.23 -22.22
N MET A 215 16.27 2.34 -21.22
CA MET A 215 16.42 2.71 -19.81
C MET A 215 17.72 3.45 -19.55
N ASN A 216 18.83 3.04 -20.17
CA ASN A 216 20.11 3.72 -20.04
C ASN A 216 20.06 5.12 -20.67
N ILE A 217 19.44 5.26 -21.85
CA ILE A 217 19.25 6.55 -22.51
C ILE A 217 18.43 7.50 -21.65
N LEU A 218 17.32 7.03 -21.06
CA LEU A 218 16.49 7.84 -20.15
C LEU A 218 17.26 8.27 -18.90
N GLN A 219 18.11 7.39 -18.36
CA GLN A 219 18.96 7.73 -17.21
C GLN A 219 20.02 8.79 -17.56
N GLU A 220 20.63 8.71 -18.74
CA GLU A 220 21.56 9.75 -19.21
C GLU A 220 20.85 11.07 -19.47
N LYS A 221 19.65 11.02 -20.04
CA LYS A 221 18.84 12.21 -20.32
C LYS A 221 18.47 12.96 -19.04
N GLU A 222 18.07 12.24 -18.00
CA GLU A 222 17.77 12.84 -16.68
C GLU A 222 19.00 13.56 -16.09
N LYS A 223 20.19 12.97 -16.19
CA LYS A 223 21.44 13.62 -15.73
C LYS A 223 21.76 14.89 -16.50
N ILE A 224 21.56 14.90 -17.81
CA ILE A 224 21.79 16.09 -18.64
C ILE A 224 20.76 17.18 -18.30
N GLU A 225 19.50 16.81 -18.09
CA GLU A 225 18.46 17.76 -17.69
C GLU A 225 18.77 18.44 -16.35
N GLU A 226 19.33 17.71 -15.39
CA GLU A 226 19.84 18.28 -14.13
C GLU A 226 21.02 19.24 -14.37
N GLN A 227 21.97 18.88 -15.23
CA GLN A 227 23.12 19.73 -15.58
C GLN A 227 22.70 21.01 -16.31
N ILE A 228 21.74 20.92 -17.23
CA ILE A 228 21.14 22.07 -17.92
C ILE A 228 20.49 23.01 -16.91
N LYS A 229 19.64 22.49 -16.02
CA LYS A 229 18.98 23.30 -14.98
C LYS A 229 19.98 23.99 -14.06
N ALA A 230 21.03 23.29 -13.64
CA ALA A 230 22.08 23.86 -12.81
C ALA A 230 22.83 24.99 -13.55
N LYS A 231 23.17 24.78 -14.83
CA LYS A 231 23.85 25.79 -15.66
C LYS A 231 22.98 27.00 -15.97
N GLU A 232 21.70 26.79 -16.24
CA GLU A 232 20.74 27.89 -16.43
C GLU A 232 20.63 28.75 -15.16
N ALA A 233 20.60 28.13 -13.98
CA ALA A 233 20.61 28.85 -12.71
C ALA A 233 21.94 29.59 -12.44
N GLU A 234 23.10 29.01 -12.80
CA GLU A 234 24.41 29.69 -12.73
C GLU A 234 24.44 30.95 -13.61
N ILE A 235 23.95 30.84 -14.85
CA ILE A 235 23.88 31.95 -15.80
C ILE A 235 22.94 33.04 -15.28
N GLU A 236 21.76 32.68 -14.77
CA GLU A 236 20.80 33.63 -14.22
C GLU A 236 21.33 34.35 -12.97
N ALA A 237 22.02 33.62 -12.08
CA ALA A 237 22.68 34.20 -10.91
C ALA A 237 23.80 35.18 -11.31
N HIS A 238 24.59 34.86 -12.34
CA HIS A 238 25.64 35.74 -12.85
C HIS A 238 25.06 37.01 -13.47
N LYS A 239 23.97 36.89 -14.25
CA LYS A 239 23.27 38.04 -14.85
C LYS A 239 22.67 38.97 -13.78
N ASN A 240 22.02 38.41 -12.77
CA ASN A 240 21.45 39.18 -11.65
C ASN A 240 22.52 39.77 -10.71
N GLY A 241 23.71 39.14 -10.62
CA GLY A 241 24.87 39.68 -9.91
C GLY A 241 25.46 40.92 -10.59
N LYS A 242 25.56 40.91 -11.93
CA LYS A 242 26.00 42.07 -12.74
C LYS A 242 25.05 43.28 -12.59
N GLU A 243 23.73 43.07 -12.45
CA GLU A 243 22.78 44.18 -12.26
C GLU A 243 22.89 44.88 -10.89
N ASN A 244 23.32 44.17 -9.84
CA ASN A 244 23.48 44.74 -8.50
C ASN A 244 24.83 45.47 -8.29
N GLU A 245 25.87 45.16 -9.07
CA GLU A 245 27.18 45.85 -8.99
C GLU A 245 27.17 47.23 -9.68
N HIS A 246 26.28 47.46 -10.65
CA HIS A 246 26.10 48.78 -11.27
C HIS A 246 25.38 49.82 -10.40
N GLY A 247 24.99 49.48 -9.15
CA GLY A 247 24.25 50.36 -8.24
C GLY A 247 25.10 51.18 -7.25
N VAL A 248 26.44 51.05 -7.23
CA VAL A 248 27.30 51.74 -6.25
C VAL A 248 28.37 52.59 -6.94
N GLU A 249 27.96 53.63 -7.65
CA GLU A 249 28.86 54.72 -8.05
C GLU A 249 28.80 55.85 -7.01
N ASN A 250 29.70 55.80 -6.01
CA ASN A 250 30.17 57.01 -5.34
C ASN A 250 31.47 56.76 -4.55
N ALA A 251 32.62 57.02 -5.18
CA ALA A 251 33.81 57.63 -4.57
C ALA A 251 34.93 57.82 -5.61
N GLN A 252 35.33 59.08 -5.82
CA GLN A 252 36.49 59.48 -6.62
C GLN A 252 37.82 59.17 -5.92
N SER A 253 38.74 58.47 -6.59
CA SER A 253 40.16 58.86 -6.83
C SER A 253 40.98 57.66 -7.35
N ASP A 254 41.91 57.90 -8.29
CA ASP A 254 42.83 56.96 -8.99
C ASP A 254 42.33 56.33 -10.31
N THR A 255 41.82 57.17 -11.21
CA THR A 255 40.97 56.79 -12.36
C THR A 255 41.65 56.07 -13.54
N GLU A 256 42.98 56.10 -13.72
CA GLU A 256 43.60 55.52 -14.94
C GLU A 256 44.12 54.08 -14.78
N LYS A 257 44.60 53.68 -13.60
CA LYS A 257 44.99 52.27 -13.35
C LYS A 257 43.81 51.39 -12.96
N LEU A 258 42.86 51.94 -12.20
CA LEU A 258 41.60 51.25 -11.86
C LEU A 258 40.74 50.99 -13.10
N SER A 259 40.76 51.88 -14.11
CA SER A 259 39.99 51.70 -15.35
C SER A 259 40.48 50.53 -16.20
N ALA A 260 41.80 50.33 -16.33
CA ALA A 260 42.35 49.23 -17.13
C ALA A 260 42.14 47.86 -16.46
N GLU A 261 42.31 47.80 -15.13
CA GLU A 261 42.02 46.60 -14.35
C GLU A 261 40.51 46.26 -14.39
N GLN A 262 39.62 47.26 -14.27
CA GLN A 262 38.18 47.07 -14.39
C GLN A 262 37.78 46.57 -15.79
N GLU A 263 38.42 47.06 -16.84
CA GLU A 263 38.17 46.63 -18.22
C GLU A 263 38.65 45.18 -18.47
N ASP A 264 39.76 44.78 -17.86
CA ASP A 264 40.24 43.38 -17.87
C ASP A 264 39.31 42.46 -17.06
N TRP A 265 38.77 42.92 -15.93
CA TRP A 265 37.76 42.17 -15.17
C TRP A 265 36.45 42.02 -15.94
N ASN A 266 35.98 43.08 -16.62
CA ASN A 266 34.79 43.04 -17.46
C ASN A 266 34.97 42.06 -18.62
N LYS A 267 36.12 42.11 -19.32
CA LYS A 267 36.44 41.13 -20.38
C LYS A 267 36.45 39.71 -19.84
N ARG A 268 37.03 39.48 -18.66
CA ARG A 268 37.07 38.16 -18.03
C ARG A 268 35.67 37.67 -17.63
N ALA A 269 34.79 38.56 -17.19
CA ALA A 269 33.40 38.26 -16.89
C ALA A 269 32.59 37.93 -18.16
N ASP A 270 32.81 38.66 -19.26
CA ASP A 270 32.16 38.39 -20.55
C ASP A 270 32.68 37.11 -21.21
N GLU A 271 33.98 36.80 -21.10
CA GLU A 271 34.57 35.52 -21.52
C GLU A 271 33.98 34.34 -20.73
N LEU A 272 33.76 34.52 -19.43
CA LEU A 272 33.18 33.52 -18.54
C LEU A 272 31.69 33.29 -18.85
N GLU A 273 30.94 34.36 -19.12
CA GLU A 273 29.55 34.28 -19.58
C GLU A 273 29.45 33.53 -20.91
N LEU A 274 30.31 33.87 -21.88
CA LEU A 274 30.38 33.17 -23.17
C LEU A 274 30.77 31.69 -23.03
N GLN A 275 31.63 31.35 -22.06
CA GLN A 275 31.95 29.95 -21.75
C GLN A 275 30.72 29.20 -21.23
N HIS A 276 29.98 29.78 -20.29
CA HIS A 276 28.75 29.18 -19.77
C HIS A 276 27.68 29.00 -20.84
N GLU A 277 27.50 29.98 -21.73
CA GLU A 277 26.57 29.85 -22.86
C GLU A 277 26.96 28.72 -23.81
N LYS A 278 28.26 28.57 -24.12
CA LYS A 278 28.78 27.47 -24.94
C LYS A 278 28.60 26.10 -24.28
N GLU A 279 28.86 26.01 -22.97
CA GLU A 279 28.62 24.79 -22.19
C GLU A 279 27.13 24.41 -22.21
N LEU A 280 26.23 25.38 -22.03
CA LEU A 280 24.79 25.16 -22.07
C LEU A 280 24.34 24.68 -23.45
N GLU A 281 24.85 25.27 -24.53
CA GLU A 281 24.52 24.84 -25.90
C GLU A 281 25.01 23.40 -26.16
N ALA A 282 26.21 23.06 -25.71
CA ALA A 282 26.74 21.70 -25.83
C ALA A 282 25.87 20.66 -25.07
N LEU A 283 25.35 21.02 -23.90
CA LEU A 283 24.42 20.18 -23.15
C LEU A 283 23.07 20.01 -23.88
N LYS A 284 22.53 21.09 -24.48
CA LYS A 284 21.29 21.02 -25.29
C LYS A 284 21.47 20.16 -26.54
N ASP A 285 22.61 20.28 -27.20
CA ASP A 285 22.98 19.40 -28.32
C ASP A 285 23.05 17.92 -27.90
N GLN A 286 23.63 17.65 -26.72
CA GLN A 286 23.70 16.29 -26.20
C GLN A 286 22.31 15.76 -25.82
N GLN A 287 21.44 16.59 -25.23
CA GLN A 287 20.04 16.24 -24.95
C GLN A 287 19.28 15.88 -26.23
N SER A 288 19.46 16.66 -27.31
CA SER A 288 18.85 16.40 -28.62
C SER A 288 19.32 15.06 -29.23
N LYS A 289 20.63 14.77 -29.14
CA LYS A 289 21.19 13.47 -29.57
C LYS A 289 20.62 12.30 -28.77
N LEU A 290 20.44 12.45 -27.45
CA LEU A 290 19.83 11.42 -26.62
C LEU A 290 18.35 11.20 -26.98
N GLU A 291 17.60 12.25 -27.31
CA GLU A 291 16.22 12.09 -27.79
C GLU A 291 16.18 11.31 -29.11
N ALA A 292 17.07 11.62 -30.06
CA ALA A 292 17.16 10.87 -31.30
C ALA A 292 17.53 9.39 -31.06
N ASN A 293 18.47 9.12 -30.14
CA ASN A 293 18.84 7.77 -29.76
C ASN A 293 17.68 7.03 -29.08
N PHE A 294 16.90 7.72 -28.23
CA PHE A 294 15.71 7.15 -27.62
C PHE A 294 14.68 6.77 -28.68
N GLN A 295 14.39 7.65 -29.64
CA GLN A 295 13.46 7.32 -30.72
C GLN A 295 13.93 6.12 -31.55
N LYS A 296 15.24 5.94 -31.72
CA LYS A 296 15.82 4.78 -32.39
C LYS A 296 15.72 3.50 -31.54
N SER A 297 15.89 3.58 -30.22
CA SER A 297 15.71 2.42 -29.34
C SER A 297 14.24 1.97 -29.29
N ILE A 298 13.28 2.90 -29.44
CA ILE A 298 11.87 2.55 -29.64
C ILE A 298 11.65 1.81 -30.96
N ASP A 299 12.31 2.22 -32.06
CA ASP A 299 12.24 1.47 -33.32
C ASP A 299 12.77 0.04 -33.16
N ASN A 300 13.87 -0.14 -32.44
CA ASN A 300 14.42 -1.48 -32.14
C ASN A 300 13.43 -2.33 -31.31
N LEU A 301 12.78 -1.72 -30.32
CA LEU A 301 11.76 -2.37 -29.48
C LEU A 301 10.52 -2.79 -30.28
N MET A 302 10.04 -1.94 -31.19
CA MET A 302 8.88 -2.25 -32.05
C MET A 302 9.18 -3.29 -33.12
N ASN A 303 10.42 -3.31 -33.63
CA ASN A 303 10.86 -4.28 -34.63
C ASN A 303 11.24 -5.65 -34.02
N SER A 304 11.06 -5.81 -32.71
CA SER A 304 11.26 -7.06 -31.96
C SER A 304 10.01 -7.39 -31.16
N ASN A 305 9.98 -8.52 -30.45
CA ASN A 305 8.94 -8.81 -29.46
C ASN A 305 9.12 -7.97 -28.17
N GLY A 306 9.73 -6.79 -28.27
CA GLY A 306 10.09 -5.94 -27.14
C GLY A 306 8.88 -5.25 -26.48
N ILE A 307 7.78 -5.04 -27.20
CA ILE A 307 6.57 -4.39 -26.66
C ILE A 307 5.95 -5.24 -25.53
N GLU A 308 5.89 -6.56 -25.70
CA GLU A 308 5.43 -7.48 -24.65
C GLU A 308 6.32 -7.41 -23.40
N SER A 309 7.62 -7.22 -23.60
CA SER A 309 8.57 -7.02 -22.50
C SER A 309 8.32 -5.72 -21.73
N VAL A 310 7.91 -4.64 -22.41
CA VAL A 310 7.51 -3.36 -21.76
C VAL A 310 6.26 -3.58 -20.90
N ILE A 311 5.23 -4.24 -21.45
CA ILE A 311 3.98 -4.50 -20.72
C ILE A 311 4.24 -5.40 -19.50
N THR A 312 5.02 -6.46 -19.66
CA THR A 312 5.37 -7.37 -18.58
C THR A 312 6.11 -6.61 -17.46
N ALA A 313 7.10 -5.79 -17.81
CA ALA A 313 7.83 -4.98 -16.84
C ALA A 313 6.90 -4.01 -16.08
N LEU A 314 5.96 -3.37 -16.77
CA LEU A 314 4.98 -2.49 -16.13
C LEU A 314 4.08 -3.24 -15.15
N GLN A 315 3.60 -4.43 -15.50
CA GLN A 315 2.80 -5.27 -14.61
C GLN A 315 3.58 -5.72 -13.37
N GLU A 316 4.86 -6.07 -13.52
CA GLU A 316 5.74 -6.45 -12.40
C GLU A 316 6.02 -5.28 -11.47
N LEU A 317 6.24 -4.09 -12.02
CA LEU A 317 6.41 -2.87 -11.25
C LEU A 317 5.12 -2.47 -10.54
N ASP A 318 3.96 -2.59 -11.18
CA ASP A 318 2.67 -2.30 -10.55
C ASP A 318 2.39 -3.25 -9.37
N ARG A 319 2.61 -4.56 -9.54
CA ARG A 319 2.52 -5.54 -8.44
C ARG A 319 3.46 -5.20 -7.28
N SER A 320 4.66 -4.70 -7.60
CA SER A 320 5.62 -4.25 -6.60
C SER A 320 5.10 -3.01 -5.85
N LEU A 321 4.53 -2.04 -6.58
CA LEU A 321 3.92 -0.84 -6.02
C LEU A 321 2.69 -1.18 -5.15
N GLU A 322 1.85 -2.13 -5.54
CA GLU A 322 0.75 -2.65 -4.72
C GLU A 322 1.26 -3.17 -3.37
N MET A 323 2.31 -3.99 -3.40
CA MET A 323 2.90 -4.57 -2.19
C MET A 323 3.50 -3.53 -1.23
N MET A 324 4.05 -2.44 -1.77
CA MET A 324 4.71 -1.38 -0.99
C MET A 324 3.75 -0.28 -0.53
N LEU A 325 2.84 0.16 -1.39
CA LEU A 325 2.00 1.34 -1.19
C LEU A 325 0.57 0.99 -0.79
N LYS A 326 0.22 -0.30 -0.68
CA LYS A 326 -1.17 -0.76 -0.49
C LYS A 326 -2.14 -0.16 -1.52
N GLN A 327 -1.65 0.14 -2.73
CA GLN A 327 -2.54 0.47 -3.85
C GLN A 327 -3.43 -0.75 -4.13
N GLY A 328 -4.70 -0.49 -4.46
CA GLY A 328 -5.65 -1.57 -4.71
C GLY A 328 -5.27 -2.33 -5.97
N LYS A 329 -5.46 -3.65 -5.97
CA LYS A 329 -5.32 -4.50 -7.17
C LYS A 329 -6.18 -3.98 -8.34
N GLU A 330 -7.31 -3.35 -8.02
CA GLU A 330 -8.20 -2.73 -8.99
C GLU A 330 -7.52 -1.56 -9.74
N ASP A 331 -6.64 -0.79 -9.07
CA ASP A 331 -5.94 0.34 -9.69
C ASP A 331 -4.89 -0.12 -10.70
N SER A 332 -4.17 -1.21 -10.40
CA SER A 332 -3.17 -1.76 -11.31
C SER A 332 -3.81 -2.46 -12.51
N GLU A 333 -4.90 -3.20 -12.30
CA GLU A 333 -5.68 -3.82 -13.37
C GLU A 333 -6.34 -2.76 -14.28
N ALA A 334 -6.79 -1.63 -13.71
CA ALA A 334 -7.28 -0.51 -14.50
C ALA A 334 -6.18 0.11 -15.37
N LYS A 335 -4.98 0.31 -14.83
CA LYS A 335 -3.84 0.82 -15.62
C LYS A 335 -3.44 -0.14 -16.72
N ASP A 336 -3.37 -1.43 -16.45
CA ASP A 336 -3.00 -2.44 -17.44
C ASP A 336 -3.98 -2.43 -18.62
N ARG A 337 -5.29 -2.40 -18.35
CA ARG A 337 -6.33 -2.25 -19.38
C ARG A 337 -6.17 -0.96 -20.18
N GLN A 338 -5.97 0.18 -19.51
CA GLN A 338 -5.76 1.46 -20.19
C GLN A 338 -4.54 1.46 -21.12
N ARG A 339 -3.44 0.78 -20.74
CA ARG A 339 -2.25 0.64 -21.58
C ARG A 339 -2.51 -0.23 -22.80
N GLN A 340 -3.22 -1.34 -22.62
CA GLN A 340 -3.63 -2.23 -23.71
C GLN A 340 -4.54 -1.49 -24.70
N GLU A 341 -5.60 -0.84 -24.21
CA GLU A 341 -6.51 -0.02 -25.02
C GLU A 341 -5.74 1.08 -25.78
N LYS A 342 -4.80 1.76 -25.12
CA LYS A 342 -3.97 2.81 -25.76
C LYS A 342 -3.10 2.23 -26.87
N LEU A 343 -2.53 1.03 -26.69
CA LEU A 343 -1.74 0.37 -27.74
C LEU A 343 -2.60 -0.09 -28.91
N GLU A 344 -3.77 -0.68 -28.64
CA GLU A 344 -4.72 -1.12 -29.66
C GLU A 344 -5.21 0.06 -30.51
N LEU A 345 -5.63 1.15 -29.88
CA LEU A 345 -6.06 2.37 -30.58
C LEU A 345 -4.94 2.98 -31.41
N ALA A 346 -3.69 2.83 -30.98
CA ALA A 346 -2.55 3.40 -31.67
C ALA A 346 -1.96 2.49 -32.75
N PHE A 347 -2.28 1.18 -32.78
CA PHE A 347 -1.59 0.14 -33.55
C PHE A 347 -1.42 0.47 -35.04
N ASP A 348 -2.51 0.85 -35.71
CA ASP A 348 -2.51 1.22 -37.13
C ASP A 348 -2.29 2.73 -37.37
N SER A 349 -1.95 3.49 -36.33
CA SER A 349 -1.78 4.94 -36.40
C SER A 349 -0.31 5.35 -36.46
N PRO A 350 0.01 6.53 -37.03
CA PRO A 350 1.34 7.13 -36.92
C PRO A 350 1.81 7.36 -35.47
N ASN A 351 0.89 7.30 -34.50
CA ASN A 351 1.16 7.52 -33.09
C ASN A 351 1.59 6.24 -32.34
N PHE A 352 1.62 5.07 -32.99
CA PHE A 352 2.02 3.82 -32.32
C PHE A 352 3.38 3.92 -31.64
N LYS A 353 4.37 4.47 -32.36
CA LYS A 353 5.72 4.72 -31.85
C LYS A 353 5.72 5.59 -30.59
N GLN A 354 4.91 6.66 -30.62
CA GLN A 354 4.77 7.54 -29.47
C GLN A 354 4.14 6.81 -28.28
N ALA A 355 3.11 5.99 -28.52
CA ALA A 355 2.45 5.20 -27.47
C ALA A 355 3.43 4.22 -26.81
N VAL A 356 4.24 3.50 -27.59
CA VAL A 356 5.30 2.62 -27.06
C VAL A 356 6.35 3.43 -26.29
N GLY A 357 6.80 4.57 -26.83
CA GLY A 357 7.74 5.46 -26.16
C GLY A 357 7.23 5.99 -24.81
N ASP A 358 5.93 6.30 -24.71
CA ASP A 358 5.30 6.72 -23.46
C ASP A 358 5.31 5.58 -22.42
N LEU A 359 5.04 4.33 -22.83
CA LEU A 359 5.08 3.18 -21.92
C LEU A 359 6.48 2.89 -21.41
N VAL A 360 7.51 3.07 -22.24
CA VAL A 360 8.91 2.94 -21.82
C VAL A 360 9.27 4.02 -20.79
N LYS A 361 8.84 5.27 -20.99
CA LYS A 361 9.00 6.34 -20.00
C LYS A 361 8.27 6.04 -18.70
N GLU A 362 7.04 5.53 -18.79
CA GLU A 362 6.27 5.09 -17.62
C GLU A 362 7.01 3.97 -16.86
N THR A 363 7.57 3.00 -17.57
CA THR A 363 8.35 1.90 -17.00
C THR A 363 9.56 2.44 -16.23
N TYR A 364 10.28 3.40 -16.80
CA TYR A 364 11.43 4.05 -16.15
C TYR A 364 11.03 4.77 -14.85
N GLU A 365 9.93 5.53 -14.89
CA GLU A 365 9.44 6.25 -13.71
C GLU A 365 8.91 5.31 -12.62
N ASN A 366 8.19 4.25 -13.00
CA ASN A 366 7.72 3.25 -12.04
C ASN A 366 8.89 2.46 -11.43
N ARG A 367 9.92 2.13 -12.22
CA ARG A 367 11.18 1.53 -11.73
C ARG A 367 11.84 2.40 -10.66
N LYS A 368 11.91 3.72 -10.87
CA LYS A 368 12.45 4.67 -9.87
C LYS A 368 11.63 4.68 -8.58
N LYS A 369 10.30 4.72 -8.69
CA LYS A 369 9.38 4.66 -7.52
C LYS A 369 9.55 3.35 -6.76
N VAL A 370 9.60 2.22 -7.45
CA VAL A 370 9.82 0.89 -6.86
C VAL A 370 11.15 0.82 -6.13
N LYS A 371 12.24 1.27 -6.77
CA LYS A 371 13.58 1.32 -6.16
C LYS A 371 13.62 2.20 -4.92
N SER A 372 12.98 3.36 -4.96
CA SER A 372 12.86 4.25 -3.80
C SER A 372 12.08 3.59 -2.65
N GLY A 373 10.96 2.94 -2.96
CA GLY A 373 10.15 2.18 -2.00
C GLY A 373 10.94 1.02 -1.36
N LEU A 374 11.68 0.24 -2.15
CA LEU A 374 12.53 -0.83 -1.64
C LEU A 374 13.61 -0.31 -0.68
N ASN A 375 14.27 0.80 -1.02
CA ASN A 375 15.22 1.47 -0.14
C ASN A 375 14.58 1.89 1.18
N GLN A 376 13.33 2.36 1.13
CA GLN A 376 12.57 2.75 2.31
C GLN A 376 12.27 1.55 3.22
N MET A 377 11.85 0.42 2.64
CA MET A 377 11.61 -0.82 3.37
C MET A 377 12.89 -1.39 4.02
N GLU A 378 14.05 -1.27 3.37
CA GLU A 378 15.33 -1.68 3.96
C GLU A 378 15.77 -0.74 5.09
N LYS A 379 15.52 0.57 4.98
CA LYS A 379 15.72 1.51 6.10
C LYS A 379 14.84 1.17 7.28
N GLU A 380 13.56 0.87 7.05
CA GLU A 380 12.62 0.44 8.09
C GLU A 380 13.10 -0.81 8.81
N ARG A 381 13.55 -1.82 8.06
CA ARG A 381 14.14 -3.04 8.62
C ARG A 381 15.37 -2.74 9.48
N ALA A 382 16.27 -1.88 9.00
CA ALA A 382 17.47 -1.49 9.75
C ALA A 382 17.10 -0.72 11.04
N ASN A 383 16.13 0.18 10.96
CA ASN A 383 15.59 0.93 12.09
C ASN A 383 14.95 0.00 13.13
N TYR A 384 14.18 -1.00 12.68
CA TYR A 384 13.60 -2.01 13.54
C TYR A 384 14.69 -2.75 14.32
N ALA A 385 15.73 -3.24 13.65
CA ALA A 385 16.82 -3.97 14.29
C ALA A 385 17.56 -3.11 15.33
N LYS A 386 17.89 -1.86 14.98
CA LYS A 386 18.55 -0.90 15.89
C LYS A 386 17.69 -0.58 17.11
N MET A 387 16.40 -0.34 16.89
CA MET A 387 15.46 0.01 17.96
C MET A 387 15.19 -1.19 18.87
N LYS A 388 15.04 -2.40 18.32
CA LYS A 388 14.86 -3.63 19.10
C LYS A 388 16.04 -3.91 20.01
N ASP A 389 17.26 -3.85 19.47
CA ASP A 389 18.49 -4.05 20.26
C ASP A 389 18.63 -3.00 21.36
N SER A 390 18.34 -1.73 21.06
CA SER A 390 18.38 -0.65 22.05
C SER A 390 17.32 -0.84 23.13
N TYR A 391 16.08 -1.15 22.73
CA TYR A 391 14.96 -1.39 23.64
C TYR A 391 15.29 -2.54 24.62
N ASP A 392 15.72 -3.69 24.11
CA ASP A 392 16.04 -4.85 24.94
C ASP A 392 17.18 -4.54 25.93
N LYS A 393 18.20 -3.79 25.51
CA LYS A 393 19.32 -3.36 26.36
C LYS A 393 18.88 -2.42 27.48
N GLN A 394 18.00 -1.46 27.19
CA GLN A 394 17.55 -0.48 28.19
C GLN A 394 16.55 -1.09 29.16
N VAL A 395 15.58 -1.87 28.65
CA VAL A 395 14.53 -2.46 29.50
C VAL A 395 15.09 -3.52 30.45
N LYS A 396 16.08 -4.32 30.00
CA LYS A 396 16.70 -5.36 30.85
C LYS A 396 17.35 -4.80 32.13
N LYS A 397 17.79 -3.54 32.12
CA LYS A 397 18.43 -2.87 33.27
C LYS A 397 17.43 -2.15 34.18
N GLY A 398 16.15 -2.12 33.82
CA GLY A 398 15.19 -1.16 34.35
C GLY A 398 15.37 0.19 33.66
N LEU A 399 14.32 0.66 32.99
CA LEU A 399 14.38 1.87 32.17
C LEU A 399 14.59 3.12 33.05
N ASP A 400 15.77 3.73 32.99
CA ASP A 400 16.12 4.98 33.65
C ASP A 400 15.86 6.20 32.75
N TYR A 401 16.12 7.42 33.25
CA TYR A 401 15.87 8.65 32.48
C TYR A 401 16.70 8.72 31.19
N GLN A 402 17.98 8.32 31.23
CA GLN A 402 18.85 8.33 30.05
C GLN A 402 18.40 7.33 29.00
N GLY A 403 18.01 6.12 29.43
CA GLY A 403 17.43 5.10 28.57
C GLY A 403 16.09 5.54 27.97
N TYR A 404 15.24 6.18 28.76
CA TYR A 404 13.97 6.76 28.30
C TYR A 404 14.20 7.82 27.20
N GLU A 405 15.03 8.83 27.45
CA GLU A 405 15.32 9.88 26.46
C GLU A 405 15.97 9.30 25.19
N LYS A 406 16.85 8.30 25.33
CA LYS A 406 17.43 7.61 24.17
C LYS A 406 16.37 6.91 23.33
N LEU A 407 15.51 6.10 23.95
CA LEU A 407 14.46 5.38 23.23
C LEU A 407 13.44 6.32 22.61
N ARG A 408 13.05 7.38 23.32
CA ARG A 408 12.14 8.42 22.83
C ARG A 408 12.71 9.15 21.62
N LYS A 409 13.98 9.57 21.68
CA LYS A 409 14.65 10.22 20.55
C LYS A 409 14.75 9.29 19.35
N MET A 410 15.21 8.05 19.56
CA MET A 410 15.29 7.06 18.49
C MET A 410 13.92 6.82 17.84
N MET A 411 12.85 6.73 18.64
CA MET A 411 11.52 6.53 18.09
C MET A 411 11.06 7.73 17.25
N GLY A 412 11.30 8.96 17.72
CA GLY A 412 11.00 10.17 16.95
C GLY A 412 11.81 10.31 15.66
N ASP A 413 13.10 9.96 15.68
CA ASP A 413 13.95 9.95 14.49
C ASP A 413 13.43 8.91 13.47
N ILE A 414 13.02 7.72 13.94
CA ILE A 414 12.45 6.66 13.09
C ILE A 414 11.12 7.09 12.47
N GLU A 415 10.24 7.76 13.21
CA GLU A 415 8.96 8.25 12.66
C GLU A 415 9.17 9.28 11.55
N LYS A 416 10.20 10.12 11.68
CA LYS A 416 10.57 11.12 10.68
C LYS A 416 11.21 10.51 9.45
N ASP A 417 12.19 9.62 9.64
CA ASP A 417 12.99 9.04 8.55
C ASP A 417 12.23 7.91 7.84
N THR A 418 11.33 7.24 8.56
CA THR A 418 10.58 6.07 8.09
C THR A 418 9.09 6.15 8.44
N PRO A 419 8.29 6.93 7.68
CA PRO A 419 6.89 7.19 8.02
C PRO A 419 6.00 5.93 8.07
N ASN A 420 6.31 4.89 7.29
CA ASN A 420 5.53 3.65 7.29
C ASN A 420 5.95 2.65 8.40
N PHE A 421 6.93 3.00 9.25
CA PHE A 421 7.45 2.10 10.28
C PHE A 421 6.37 1.58 11.24
N LYS A 422 5.43 2.46 11.63
CA LYS A 422 4.28 2.11 12.48
C LYS A 422 3.39 1.04 11.83
N GLU A 423 3.20 1.11 10.52
CA GLU A 423 2.37 0.15 9.78
C GLU A 423 3.11 -1.15 9.50
N ALA A 424 4.42 -1.07 9.25
CA ALA A 424 5.28 -2.22 9.02
C ALA A 424 5.49 -3.04 10.31
N TYR A 425 5.62 -2.39 11.47
CA TYR A 425 5.93 -3.03 12.76
C TYR A 425 4.98 -2.58 13.89
N PRO A 426 3.65 -2.76 13.75
CA PRO A 426 2.65 -2.14 14.62
C PRO A 426 2.76 -2.59 16.08
N LYS A 427 2.94 -3.89 16.32
CA LYS A 427 3.06 -4.44 17.69
C LYS A 427 4.30 -3.94 18.40
N PHE A 428 5.44 -3.91 17.70
CA PHE A 428 6.69 -3.44 18.28
C PHE A 428 6.63 -1.93 18.56
N TYR A 429 6.10 -1.16 17.62
CA TYR A 429 5.86 0.28 17.79
C TYR A 429 4.99 0.57 19.03
N GLN A 430 3.85 -0.14 19.17
CA GLN A 430 2.97 -0.01 20.34
C GLN A 430 3.68 -0.39 21.64
N LYS A 431 4.47 -1.47 21.64
CA LYS A 431 5.21 -1.96 22.82
C LYS A 431 6.23 -0.94 23.32
N VAL A 432 7.00 -0.35 22.41
CA VAL A 432 7.95 0.71 22.75
C VAL A 432 7.23 1.92 23.34
N ASN A 433 6.20 2.42 22.67
CA ASN A 433 5.48 3.61 23.12
C ASN A 433 4.78 3.41 24.46
N LYS A 434 4.13 2.25 24.67
CA LYS A 434 3.54 1.92 25.97
C LYS A 434 4.60 1.90 27.08
N THR A 435 5.78 1.37 26.80
CA THR A 435 6.89 1.36 27.77
C THR A 435 7.38 2.78 28.08
N LEU A 436 7.47 3.64 27.07
CA LEU A 436 7.83 5.05 27.24
C LEU A 436 6.78 5.79 28.08
N ASP A 437 5.49 5.59 27.81
CA ASP A 437 4.39 6.21 28.57
C ASP A 437 4.39 5.77 30.04
N GLU A 438 4.52 4.47 30.30
CA GLU A 438 4.60 3.93 31.67
C GLU A 438 5.84 4.41 32.42
N ALA A 439 6.96 4.60 31.73
CA ALA A 439 8.19 5.10 32.32
C ALA A 439 8.13 6.60 32.60
N LYS A 440 7.50 7.37 31.71
CA LYS A 440 7.26 8.82 31.89
C LYS A 440 6.55 9.08 33.22
N ASP A 441 5.48 8.34 33.50
CA ASP A 441 4.72 8.49 34.75
C ASP A 441 5.55 8.12 35.99
N LYS A 442 6.41 7.11 35.90
CA LYS A 442 7.28 6.69 37.01
C LYS A 442 8.44 7.65 37.26
N ILE A 443 8.98 8.26 36.20
CA ILE A 443 10.11 9.19 36.28
C ILE A 443 9.64 10.57 36.76
N LEU A 444 8.55 11.13 36.18
CA LEU A 444 7.97 12.41 36.62
C LEU A 444 7.45 12.37 38.07
N ASN A 445 6.97 11.22 38.55
CA ASN A 445 6.53 11.08 39.94
C ASN A 445 7.68 10.94 40.95
N LYS A 446 8.90 10.60 40.52
CA LYS A 446 10.09 10.64 41.39
C LYS A 446 10.56 12.07 41.64
N ASP A 447 10.50 12.93 40.62
CA ASP A 447 10.87 14.36 40.75
C ASP A 447 9.91 15.11 41.68
N LYS A 448 8.59 14.85 41.60
CA LYS A 448 7.60 15.43 42.53
C LYS A 448 7.75 14.97 44.00
N LYS A 449 8.21 13.74 44.25
CA LYS A 449 8.47 13.25 45.61
C LYS A 449 9.76 13.82 46.20
N GLN A 450 10.76 14.16 45.38
CA GLN A 450 11.96 14.86 45.86
C GLN A 450 11.68 16.32 46.24
N GLU A 451 10.79 17.02 45.54
CA GLU A 451 10.37 18.38 45.92
C GLU A 451 9.56 18.41 47.23
N GLN A 452 8.72 17.40 47.51
CA GLN A 452 8.01 17.31 48.79
C GLN A 452 8.90 16.85 49.96
N GLY A 453 9.92 16.02 49.70
CA GLY A 453 10.85 15.54 50.72
C GLY A 453 11.86 16.59 51.19
N GLN A 454 12.26 17.54 50.34
CA GLN A 454 13.16 18.65 50.74
C GLN A 454 12.44 19.79 51.47
N GLY A 455 11.11 19.84 51.41
CA GLY A 455 10.29 20.84 52.11
C GLY A 455 10.05 20.53 53.59
N GLN A 456 10.12 19.27 54.02
CA GLN A 456 9.87 18.89 55.42
C GLN A 456 11.11 18.94 56.31
N ASP A 457 12.31 18.81 55.76
CA ASP A 457 13.56 18.78 56.56
C ASP A 457 14.14 20.17 56.88
N ARG A 458 13.67 21.23 56.20
CA ARG A 458 14.05 22.62 56.52
C ARG A 458 13.18 23.29 57.60
N GLY A 459 12.17 22.58 58.12
CA GLY A 459 11.28 23.06 59.19
C GLY A 459 11.73 22.74 60.62
N MET A 460 12.78 21.92 60.79
CA MET A 460 13.30 21.51 62.12
C MET A 460 14.71 22.03 62.42
N GLN A 461 15.07 23.19 61.86
CA GLN A 461 16.22 23.99 62.30
C GLN A 461 15.87 25.47 62.25
N ARG A 462 15.03 25.95 63.18
CA ARG A 462 15.04 27.33 63.69
C ARG A 462 14.60 27.37 65.14
#